data_AF-A0A815PTQ5-F1
#
_entry.id   AF-A0A815PTQ5-F1
#
_cell.length_a   1.000
_cell.length_b   1.000
_cell.length_c   1.000
_cell.angle_alpha   90.00
_cell.angle_beta   90.00
_cell.angle_gamma   90.00
#
_symmetry.space_group_name_H-M   'P 1'
#
loop_
_entity.id
_entity.type
_entity.pdbx_description
1 polymer ?
#
loop_
_entity_poly.entity_id
_entity_poly.type
_entity_poly.pdbx_seq_one_letter_code
_entity_poly.pdbx_strand_id
1 'polypeptide(L)'
;MGNTFTSCTNRRRTVENRTSVPSKNNSKHEINSNITYSPDEPDLLECLLMDYNDNDLINRLLGCAYGQALGDAYGLSTEFEKRKTVASNYPDRSKIIPFTDYKLTGHSSRWERGDWTDDTDQWILILETLVEGNSDERIFAKK
;
A
#
# COMPACT_ATOMS: atom_id res chain seq x y z
N MET A 1 36.15 27.88 -35.69
CA MET A 1 37.37 28.20 -34.92
C MET A 1 36.90 28.70 -33.56
N GLY A 2 37.28 28.14 -32.41
CA GLY A 2 38.02 26.92 -32.09
C GLY A 2 37.89 26.63 -30.57
N ASN A 3 37.85 25.36 -30.16
CA ASN A 3 37.70 24.96 -28.76
C ASN A 3 39.00 25.19 -27.95
N THR A 4 38.90 25.35 -26.61
CA THR A 4 39.45 24.38 -25.62
C THR A 4 39.14 24.72 -24.15
N PHE A 5 38.73 23.69 -23.38
CA PHE A 5 39.06 23.29 -21.98
C PHE A 5 39.58 24.34 -20.95
N THR A 6 39.24 24.25 -19.65
CA THR A 6 39.92 23.39 -18.62
C THR A 6 39.35 23.75 -17.23
N SER A 7 39.13 22.91 -16.20
CA SER A 7 38.97 21.44 -16.03
C SER A 7 38.36 21.17 -14.62
N CYS A 8 38.06 19.91 -14.27
CA CYS A 8 37.53 19.46 -12.97
C CYS A 8 38.62 19.44 -11.86
N THR A 9 38.25 19.70 -10.59
CA THR A 9 39.06 19.29 -9.42
C THR A 9 38.22 18.72 -8.28
N ASN A 10 38.53 17.48 -7.89
CA ASN A 10 37.99 16.81 -6.69
C ASN A 10 38.56 17.44 -5.41
N ARG A 11 37.70 17.74 -4.42
CA ARG A 11 38.15 18.05 -3.05
C ARG A 11 37.73 16.92 -2.10
N ARG A 12 38.65 16.00 -1.83
CA ARG A 12 38.53 15.03 -0.71
C ARG A 12 38.31 15.81 0.59
N ARG A 13 37.33 15.42 1.40
CA ARG A 13 37.29 15.77 2.83
C ARG A 13 37.94 14.64 3.62
N THR A 14 38.92 14.99 4.44
CA THR A 14 39.53 14.12 5.44
C THR A 14 38.58 13.92 6.62
N VAL A 15 38.58 12.72 7.19
CA VAL A 15 37.83 12.39 8.41
C VAL A 15 38.69 12.73 9.62
N GLU A 16 38.23 13.62 10.49
CA GLU A 16 38.84 13.86 11.81
C GLU A 16 37.98 13.23 12.91
N ASN A 17 38.61 12.41 13.75
CA ASN A 17 37.97 11.82 14.92
C ASN A 17 37.73 12.88 16.00
N ARG A 18 36.52 12.91 16.58
CA ARG A 18 36.27 13.52 17.90
C ARG A 18 35.57 12.56 18.83
N THR A 19 35.86 12.75 20.11
CA THR A 19 35.60 11.85 21.24
C THR A 19 34.14 11.80 21.70
N SER A 20 33.85 10.75 22.48
CA SER A 20 32.52 10.33 22.93
C SER A 20 31.90 11.16 24.06
N VAL A 21 30.56 11.22 24.07
CA VAL A 21 29.69 11.60 25.21
C VAL A 21 28.43 10.68 25.14
N PRO A 22 27.88 10.16 26.26
CA PRO A 22 27.07 8.93 26.20
C PRO A 22 25.55 9.10 26.10
N SER A 23 24.94 8.08 25.48
CA SER A 23 23.58 7.52 25.62
C SER A 23 22.34 8.44 25.75
N LYS A 24 21.48 8.34 24.74
CA LYS A 24 20.04 8.11 24.97
C LYS A 24 19.62 6.86 24.19
N ASN A 25 18.98 5.91 24.87
CA ASN A 25 18.48 4.68 24.26
C ASN A 25 17.30 4.98 23.33
N ASN A 26 17.56 5.11 22.04
CA ASN A 26 16.54 4.87 21.02
C ASN A 26 16.67 3.41 20.60
N SER A 27 15.75 2.55 21.05
CA SER A 27 15.61 1.20 20.50
C SER A 27 15.16 1.32 19.05
N LYS A 28 16.13 1.25 18.13
CA LYS A 28 15.83 0.97 16.73
C LYS A 28 15.15 -0.39 16.71
N HIS A 29 13.86 -0.44 16.39
CA HIS A 29 13.23 -1.70 16.03
C HIS A 29 13.93 -2.19 14.76
N GLU A 30 14.71 -3.27 14.89
CA GLU A 30 15.29 -3.93 13.73
C GLU A 30 14.15 -4.55 12.93
N ILE A 31 13.92 -3.99 11.73
CA ILE A 31 13.02 -4.58 10.75
C ILE A 31 13.58 -5.98 10.42
N ASN A 32 12.76 -7.01 10.61
CA ASN A 32 13.19 -8.40 10.56
C ASN A 32 13.73 -8.75 9.17
N SER A 33 15.06 -8.82 9.04
CA SER A 33 15.79 -8.87 7.76
C SER A 33 15.72 -10.23 7.03
N ASN A 34 14.76 -11.08 7.39
CA ASN A 34 14.62 -12.45 6.88
C ASN A 34 13.55 -12.58 5.78
N ILE A 35 13.04 -11.47 5.24
CA ILE A 35 12.26 -11.49 4.01
C ILE A 35 13.25 -11.65 2.85
N THR A 36 13.37 -12.87 2.33
CA THR A 36 14.21 -13.16 1.16
C THR A 36 13.54 -12.64 -0.10
N TYR A 37 13.70 -11.35 -0.40
CA TYR A 37 13.35 -10.79 -1.70
C TYR A 37 14.19 -11.46 -2.80
N SER A 38 13.57 -11.66 -3.97
CA SER A 38 14.31 -12.04 -5.18
C SER A 38 15.34 -10.93 -5.48
N PRO A 39 16.63 -11.23 -5.67
CA PRO A 39 17.67 -10.20 -5.80
C PRO A 39 17.53 -9.33 -7.06
N ASP A 40 16.67 -9.73 -8.01
CA ASP A 40 16.43 -9.03 -9.27
C ASP A 40 15.07 -8.29 -9.32
N GLU A 41 14.23 -8.40 -8.29
CA GLU A 41 13.01 -7.58 -8.18
C GLU A 41 13.36 -6.21 -7.60
N PRO A 42 12.94 -5.08 -8.20
CA PRO A 42 13.15 -3.76 -7.62
C PRO A 42 12.42 -3.67 -6.28
N ASP A 43 13.09 -3.13 -5.25
CA ASP A 43 12.41 -2.86 -3.99
C ASP A 43 11.31 -1.82 -4.23
N LEU A 44 10.07 -2.31 -4.22
CA LEU A 44 8.87 -1.50 -4.40
C LEU A 44 8.76 -0.42 -3.32
N LEU A 45 9.35 -0.65 -2.13
CA LEU A 45 9.42 0.33 -1.06
C LEU A 45 10.43 1.43 -1.38
N GLU A 46 11.61 1.09 -1.94
CA GLU A 46 12.57 2.11 -2.41
C GLU A 46 11.97 2.95 -3.55
N CYS A 47 11.28 2.34 -4.52
CA CYS A 47 10.52 3.09 -5.53
C CYS A 47 9.36 3.93 -4.97
N LEU A 48 8.81 3.59 -3.80
CA LEU A 48 7.77 4.37 -3.12
C LEU A 48 8.34 5.54 -2.32
N LEU A 49 9.54 5.39 -1.78
CA LEU A 49 10.24 6.35 -0.91
C LEU A 49 11.23 7.26 -1.66
N MET A 50 11.55 6.96 -2.93
CA MET A 50 12.42 7.78 -3.77
C MET A 50 11.76 9.14 -4.12
N ASP A 51 12.25 10.18 -3.46
CA ASP A 51 12.17 11.61 -3.86
C ASP A 51 10.76 12.18 -4.09
N TYR A 52 9.74 11.58 -3.47
CA TYR A 52 8.38 12.13 -3.41
C TYR A 52 8.25 13.15 -2.27
N ASN A 53 7.52 14.24 -2.52
CA ASN A 53 7.08 15.12 -1.44
C ASN A 53 5.96 14.44 -0.64
N ASP A 54 5.82 14.80 0.64
CA ASP A 54 4.89 14.15 1.58
C ASP A 54 3.46 14.00 1.05
N ASN A 55 2.96 14.96 0.26
CA ASN A 55 1.61 14.90 -0.31
C ASN A 55 1.45 13.76 -1.32
N ASP A 56 2.48 13.44 -2.10
CA ASP A 56 2.42 12.35 -3.09
C ASP A 56 2.44 10.98 -2.38
N LEU A 57 3.20 10.86 -1.29
CA LEU A 57 3.17 9.66 -0.43
C LEU A 57 1.79 9.50 0.24
N ILE A 58 1.23 10.59 0.78
CA ILE A 58 -0.13 10.60 1.35
C ILE A 58 -1.17 10.23 0.28
N ASN A 59 -1.09 10.80 -0.92
CA ASN A 59 -2.00 10.47 -2.03
C ASN A 59 -1.90 9.00 -2.46
N ARG A 60 -0.69 8.41 -2.42
CA ARG A 60 -0.47 6.97 -2.67
C ARG A 60 -1.08 6.09 -1.56
N LEU A 61 -0.89 6.47 -0.29
CA LEU A 61 -1.48 5.78 0.85
C LEU A 61 -3.01 5.85 0.84
N LEU A 62 -3.59 7.04 0.58
CA LEU A 62 -5.03 7.22 0.40
C LEU A 62 -5.57 6.50 -0.83
N GLY A 63 -4.82 6.50 -1.94
CA GLY A 63 -5.18 5.77 -3.16
C GLY A 63 -5.18 4.26 -2.96
N CYS A 64 -4.27 3.73 -2.12
CA CYS A 64 -4.32 2.35 -1.65
C CYS A 64 -5.57 2.14 -0.78
N ALA A 65 -5.72 2.93 0.29
CA ALA A 65 -6.79 2.87 1.30
C ALA A 65 -8.22 2.94 0.77
N TYR A 66 -8.46 3.75 -0.26
CA TYR A 66 -9.76 3.83 -0.93
C TYR A 66 -9.86 2.82 -2.08
N GLY A 67 -8.72 2.43 -2.67
CA GLY A 67 -8.65 1.45 -3.74
C GLY A 67 -9.07 0.05 -3.31
N GLN A 68 -8.61 -0.44 -2.14
CA GLN A 68 -9.03 -1.78 -1.68
C GLN A 68 -10.50 -1.77 -1.23
N ALA A 69 -10.95 -0.76 -0.47
CA ALA A 69 -12.33 -0.67 0.01
C ALA A 69 -13.35 -0.54 -1.15
N LEU A 70 -13.03 0.26 -2.16
CA LEU A 70 -13.85 0.35 -3.38
C LEU A 70 -13.82 -0.95 -4.19
N GLY A 71 -12.66 -1.63 -4.24
CA GLY A 71 -12.51 -2.92 -4.93
C GLY A 71 -13.34 -4.03 -4.29
N ASP A 72 -13.34 -4.10 -2.97
CA ASP A 72 -14.17 -4.98 -2.13
C ASP A 72 -15.67 -4.72 -2.36
N ALA A 73 -16.14 -3.50 -2.07
CA ALA A 73 -17.54 -3.11 -2.24
C ALA A 73 -18.07 -3.30 -3.68
N TYR A 74 -17.22 -3.10 -4.69
CA TYR A 74 -17.56 -3.36 -6.10
C TYR A 74 -17.51 -4.86 -6.43
N GLY A 75 -16.64 -5.63 -5.77
CA GLY A 75 -16.49 -7.09 -5.91
C GLY A 75 -17.77 -7.87 -5.62
N LEU A 76 -18.55 -7.44 -4.61
CA LEU A 76 -19.89 -7.94 -4.26
C LEU A 76 -20.86 -8.05 -5.47
N SER A 77 -20.65 -7.26 -6.52
CA SER A 77 -21.45 -7.32 -7.76
C SER A 77 -21.24 -8.60 -8.58
N THR A 78 -20.19 -9.38 -8.28
CA THR A 78 -19.79 -10.61 -9.00
C THR A 78 -19.31 -11.75 -8.09
N GLU A 79 -19.30 -11.56 -6.78
CA GLU A 79 -18.82 -12.57 -5.83
C GLU A 79 -19.67 -13.84 -5.86
N PHE A 80 -19.00 -15.01 -5.79
CA PHE A 80 -19.57 -16.35 -6.00
C PHE A 80 -20.33 -16.58 -7.32
N GLU A 81 -20.40 -15.60 -8.22
CA GLU A 81 -21.12 -15.72 -9.48
C GLU A 81 -20.29 -16.42 -10.56
N LYS A 82 -20.98 -17.21 -11.38
CA LYS A 82 -20.36 -17.86 -12.54
C LYS A 82 -20.17 -16.81 -13.64
N ARG A 83 -19.02 -16.83 -14.32
CA ARG A 83 -18.73 -15.96 -15.49
C ARG A 83 -19.85 -15.92 -16.53
N LYS A 84 -20.59 -17.02 -16.72
CA LYS A 84 -21.78 -17.08 -17.60
C LYS A 84 -22.97 -16.26 -17.04
N THR A 85 -23.23 -16.32 -15.73
CA THR A 85 -24.26 -15.49 -15.09
C THR A 85 -23.91 -14.01 -15.16
N VAL A 86 -22.66 -13.65 -14.82
CA VAL A 86 -22.17 -12.25 -14.90
C VAL A 86 -22.33 -11.71 -16.33
N ALA A 87 -21.90 -12.46 -17.35
CA ALA A 87 -22.06 -12.06 -18.76
C ALA A 87 -23.53 -12.04 -19.25
N SER A 88 -24.46 -12.73 -18.57
CA SER A 88 -25.89 -12.65 -18.86
C SER A 88 -26.57 -11.48 -18.13
N ASN A 89 -26.07 -11.09 -16.96
CA ASN A 89 -26.54 -9.92 -16.21
C ASN A 89 -26.02 -8.61 -16.83
N TYR A 90 -24.78 -8.63 -17.34
CA TYR A 90 -24.07 -7.49 -17.92
C TYR A 90 -23.52 -7.88 -19.30
N PRO A 91 -24.37 -7.87 -20.37
CA PRO A 91 -23.98 -8.35 -21.69
C PRO A 91 -23.03 -7.41 -22.44
N ASP A 92 -23.12 -6.11 -22.18
CA ASP A 92 -22.27 -5.08 -22.80
C ASP A 92 -20.94 -4.95 -22.04
N ARG A 93 -19.93 -5.70 -22.49
CA ARG A 93 -18.58 -5.70 -21.91
C ARG A 93 -17.78 -4.42 -22.15
N SER A 94 -18.30 -3.45 -22.90
CA SER A 94 -17.67 -2.12 -23.03
C SER A 94 -18.00 -1.19 -21.85
N LYS A 95 -18.98 -1.58 -21.03
CA LYS A 95 -19.43 -0.81 -19.86
C LYS A 95 -18.97 -1.46 -18.57
N ILE A 96 -18.70 -0.62 -17.57
CA ILE A 96 -18.54 -1.05 -16.18
C ILE A 96 -19.87 -1.59 -15.63
N ILE A 97 -19.80 -2.40 -14.58
CA ILE A 97 -20.98 -2.79 -13.82
C ILE A 97 -21.46 -1.53 -13.08
N PRO A 98 -22.77 -1.20 -13.07
CA PRO A 98 -23.29 -0.06 -12.34
C PRO A 98 -22.99 -0.19 -10.84
N PHE A 99 -22.38 0.83 -10.24
CA PHE A 99 -22.12 0.90 -8.81
C PHE A 99 -22.72 2.21 -8.27
N THR A 100 -23.51 2.20 -7.20
CA THR A 100 -23.81 1.07 -6.30
C THR A 100 -25.01 0.20 -6.77
N ASP A 101 -25.63 0.53 -7.90
CA ASP A 101 -26.86 -0.06 -8.43
C ASP A 101 -26.70 -1.39 -9.21
N TYR A 102 -25.72 -2.22 -8.85
CA TYR A 102 -25.52 -3.53 -9.46
C TYR A 102 -26.70 -4.48 -9.19
N LYS A 103 -26.84 -5.55 -9.98
CA LYS A 103 -27.85 -6.58 -9.73
C LYS A 103 -27.46 -7.40 -8.50
N LEU A 104 -28.29 -7.35 -7.46
CA LEU A 104 -28.09 -8.12 -6.23
C LEU A 104 -28.10 -9.63 -6.51
N THR A 105 -27.22 -10.35 -5.84
CA THR A 105 -27.17 -11.82 -5.81
C THR A 105 -27.66 -12.31 -4.44
N GLY A 106 -27.85 -13.62 -4.26
CA GLY A 106 -28.16 -14.18 -2.93
C GLY A 106 -27.00 -14.10 -1.93
N HIS A 107 -25.81 -13.70 -2.39
CA HIS A 107 -24.69 -13.34 -1.52
C HIS A 107 -24.74 -11.85 -1.18
N SER A 108 -24.67 -10.97 -2.18
CA SER A 108 -24.58 -9.51 -1.97
C SER A 108 -25.84 -8.86 -1.40
N SER A 109 -26.99 -9.56 -1.36
CA SER A 109 -28.20 -9.10 -0.68
C SER A 109 -28.11 -9.06 0.86
N ARG A 110 -26.94 -9.30 1.46
CA ARG A 110 -26.70 -9.19 2.91
C ARG A 110 -26.19 -7.82 3.35
N TRP A 111 -25.73 -7.01 2.40
CA TRP A 111 -25.11 -5.70 2.60
C TRP A 111 -25.96 -4.57 2.02
N GLU A 112 -25.71 -3.34 2.46
CA GLU A 112 -26.30 -2.16 1.81
C GLU A 112 -25.60 -1.85 0.47
N ARG A 113 -26.25 -1.05 -0.39
CA ARG A 113 -25.72 -0.74 -1.72
C ARG A 113 -24.49 0.16 -1.64
N GLY A 114 -23.32 -0.44 -1.86
CA GLY A 114 -22.03 0.25 -1.83
C GLY A 114 -21.25 0.09 -0.53
N ASP A 115 -21.80 -0.72 0.38
CA ASP A 115 -21.12 -1.21 1.57
C ASP A 115 -20.01 -2.21 1.21
N TRP A 116 -19.08 -2.44 2.13
CA TRP A 116 -17.91 -3.32 1.95
C TRP A 116 -18.08 -4.65 2.72
N THR A 117 -17.09 -5.55 2.64
CA THR A 117 -17.13 -6.85 3.33
C THR A 117 -16.10 -6.95 4.45
N ASP A 118 -15.95 -8.15 5.03
CA ASP A 118 -14.96 -8.41 6.07
C ASP A 118 -13.51 -8.24 5.59
N ASP A 119 -13.25 -8.18 4.28
CA ASP A 119 -11.94 -7.80 3.72
C ASP A 119 -11.53 -6.38 4.16
N THR A 120 -12.43 -5.39 4.02
CA THR A 120 -12.15 -4.01 4.43
C THR A 120 -12.13 -3.84 5.95
N ASP A 121 -13.01 -4.52 6.69
CA ASP A 121 -13.00 -4.48 8.16
C ASP A 121 -11.67 -5.03 8.70
N GLN A 122 -11.22 -6.21 8.23
CA GLN A 122 -9.94 -6.79 8.64
C GLN A 122 -8.75 -5.88 8.30
N TRP A 123 -8.78 -5.22 7.15
CA TRP A 123 -7.75 -4.24 6.76
C TRP A 123 -7.71 -3.03 7.70
N ILE A 124 -8.87 -2.51 8.15
CA ILE A 124 -8.95 -1.45 9.16
C ILE A 124 -8.33 -1.93 10.49
N LEU A 125 -8.69 -3.13 10.97
CA LEU A 125 -8.15 -3.67 12.24
C LEU A 125 -6.62 -3.86 12.21
N ILE A 126 -6.08 -4.24 11.05
CA ILE A 126 -4.62 -4.28 10.82
C ILE A 126 -4.04 -2.87 10.94
N LEU A 127 -4.57 -1.89 10.21
CA LEU A 127 -4.06 -0.50 10.26
C LEU A 127 -4.09 0.09 11.67
N GLU A 128 -5.18 -0.09 12.41
CA GLU A 128 -5.25 0.36 13.80
C GLU A 128 -4.15 -0.28 14.66
N THR A 129 -3.89 -1.58 14.47
CA THR A 129 -2.82 -2.29 15.21
C THR A 129 -1.43 -1.77 14.85
N LEU A 130 -1.18 -1.39 13.59
CA LEU A 130 0.08 -0.75 13.18
C LEU A 130 0.28 0.58 13.90
N VAL A 131 -0.78 1.38 14.06
CA VAL A 131 -0.74 2.70 14.72
C VAL A 131 -0.65 2.60 16.24
N GLU A 132 -1.37 1.67 16.87
CA GLU A 132 -1.47 1.53 18.33
C GLU A 132 -0.32 0.69 18.94
N GLY A 133 0.16 -0.32 18.21
CA GLY A 133 0.83 -1.48 18.78
C GLY A 133 2.18 -1.86 18.19
N ASN A 134 2.74 -1.05 17.28
CA ASN A 134 3.96 -1.40 16.51
C ASN A 134 3.88 -2.82 15.88
N SER A 135 2.69 -3.19 15.38
CA SER A 135 2.42 -4.48 14.73
C SER A 135 2.37 -5.72 15.65
N ASP A 136 2.12 -5.59 16.97
CA ASP A 136 1.95 -6.74 17.88
C ASP A 136 0.72 -7.59 17.52
N GLU A 137 0.93 -8.87 17.21
CA GLU A 137 -0.10 -9.82 16.78
C GLU A 137 -1.19 -10.08 17.83
N ARG A 138 -0.89 -9.85 19.11
CA ARG A 138 -1.79 -10.03 20.26
C ARG A 138 -2.59 -8.77 20.58
N ILE A 139 -2.27 -7.65 19.94
CA ILE A 139 -3.13 -6.46 19.90
C ILE A 139 -4.15 -6.65 18.76
N PHE A 140 -3.70 -7.07 17.58
CA PHE A 140 -4.59 -7.41 16.45
C PHE A 140 -5.63 -8.45 16.85
N ALA A 141 -5.21 -9.60 17.42
CA ALA A 141 -6.11 -10.69 17.80
C ALA A 141 -7.08 -10.40 18.99
N LYS A 142 -7.15 -9.15 19.47
CA LYS A 142 -8.11 -8.69 20.49
C LYS A 142 -9.13 -7.68 19.95
N LYS A 143 -8.95 -7.19 18.73
CA LYS A 143 -9.94 -6.39 18.01
C LYS A 143 -11.01 -7.32 17.44
#